data_AF-A0A420HHH9-F1
#
_entry.id   AF-A0A420HHH9-F1
#
_cell.length_a   1.000
_cell.length_b   1.000
_cell.length_c   1.000
_cell.angle_alpha   90.00
_cell.angle_beta   90.00
_cell.angle_gamma   90.00
#
_symmetry.space_group_name_H-M   'P 1'
#
loop_
_entity.id
_entity.type
_entity.pdbx_description
1 polymer ?
#
loop_
_entity_poly.entity_id
_entity_poly.type
_entity_poly.pdbx_seq_one_letter_code
_entity_poly.pdbx_strand_id
1 'polypeptide(L)'
;MTTVPKSNYIINLDLYGKDIDINNEELLTKPIINGYIIWVMKIWQNSEYRDEALIEAFQEDFAEWTTQVFDIADRLLLQDLRDYLRHYSFFIDSKAGVRYDEQLEKFLTQEIKHNWTEQEIEHVTKRGAFNSRFNIKNEYSSQSPEKNTEKQDEQLPVMPDMLTSKVSAKSRFFPGDCSDTLYRLG
;
A
#
# COMPACT_ATOMS: atom_id res chain seq x y z
N MET A 1 -20.99 -2.60 19.88
CA MET A 1 -22.12 -2.39 18.95
C MET A 1 -21.62 -1.52 17.83
N THR A 2 -21.49 -2.07 16.63
CA THR A 2 -21.10 -1.33 15.43
C THR A 2 -22.18 -0.30 15.12
N THR A 3 -21.84 0.98 15.25
CA THR A 3 -22.75 2.06 14.87
C THR A 3 -23.02 1.97 13.37
N VAL A 4 -24.29 1.91 12.98
CA VAL A 4 -24.69 1.89 11.57
C VAL A 4 -24.05 3.10 10.88
N PRO A 5 -23.21 2.90 9.85
CA PRO A 5 -22.59 4.01 9.17
C PRO A 5 -23.67 4.85 8.50
N LYS A 6 -23.67 6.15 8.78
CA LYS A 6 -24.46 7.08 7.98
C LYS A 6 -23.85 7.13 6.59
N SER A 7 -24.51 6.52 5.62
CA SER A 7 -24.09 6.45 4.22
C SER A 7 -25.12 7.13 3.33
N ASN A 8 -24.66 7.78 2.26
CA ASN A 8 -25.53 8.30 1.19
C ASN A 8 -25.93 7.18 0.21
N TYR A 9 -25.38 5.97 0.38
CA TYR A 9 -25.56 4.81 -0.48
C TYR A 9 -26.39 3.74 0.20
N ILE A 10 -27.13 2.97 -0.60
CA ILE A 10 -27.85 1.79 -0.10
C ILE A 10 -26.81 0.72 0.21
N ILE A 11 -26.84 0.19 1.45
CA ILE A 11 -25.93 -0.84 1.93
C ILE A 11 -26.68 -2.00 2.57
N ASN A 12 -26.13 -3.21 2.48
CA ASN A 12 -26.56 -4.35 3.27
C ASN A 12 -25.88 -4.30 4.64
N LEU A 13 -26.66 -4.09 5.70
CA LEU A 13 -26.13 -3.94 7.07
C LEU A 13 -25.72 -5.28 7.70
N ASP A 14 -26.35 -6.39 7.32
CA ASP A 14 -26.08 -7.71 7.89
C ASP A 14 -24.72 -8.27 7.44
N LEU A 15 -24.26 -7.82 6.27
CA LEU A 15 -22.96 -8.19 5.69
C LEU A 15 -21.93 -7.07 5.80
N TYR A 16 -22.28 -5.91 6.34
CA TYR A 16 -21.34 -4.81 6.53
C TYR A 16 -20.24 -5.22 7.52
N GLY A 17 -18.98 -5.00 7.14
CA GLY A 17 -17.83 -5.37 7.96
C GLY A 17 -17.40 -6.82 7.85
N LYS A 18 -17.85 -7.52 6.82
CA LYS A 18 -17.46 -8.90 6.50
C LYS A 18 -16.84 -8.93 5.11
N ASP A 19 -15.92 -9.85 4.93
CA ASP A 19 -15.39 -10.18 3.60
C ASP A 19 -16.49 -10.75 2.71
N ILE A 20 -16.35 -10.52 1.41
CA ILE A 20 -17.26 -11.01 0.39
C ILE A 20 -16.55 -12.03 -0.47
N ASP A 21 -17.21 -13.16 -0.74
CA ASP A 21 -16.77 -14.09 -1.77
C ASP A 21 -17.35 -13.62 -3.11
N ILE A 22 -16.49 -13.07 -3.97
CA ILE A 22 -16.91 -12.55 -5.27
C ILE A 22 -17.27 -13.66 -6.27
N ASN A 23 -16.93 -14.92 -5.98
CA ASN A 23 -17.33 -16.06 -6.80
C ASN A 23 -18.75 -16.52 -6.47
N ASN A 24 -19.35 -16.00 -5.40
CA ASN A 24 -20.74 -16.26 -5.05
C ASN A 24 -21.64 -15.17 -5.66
N GLU A 25 -22.30 -15.51 -6.76
CA GLU A 25 -23.20 -14.60 -7.50
C GLU A 25 -24.33 -14.03 -6.64
N GLU A 26 -24.80 -14.75 -5.61
CA GLU A 26 -25.84 -14.25 -4.69
C GLU A 26 -25.35 -13.06 -3.83
N LEU A 27 -24.04 -12.93 -3.66
CA LEU A 27 -23.41 -11.84 -2.92
C LEU A 27 -23.07 -10.63 -3.82
N LEU A 28 -23.14 -10.79 -5.15
CA LEU A 28 -22.84 -9.75 -6.14
C LEU A 28 -24.04 -8.79 -6.35
N THR A 29 -24.56 -8.25 -5.25
CA THR A 29 -25.63 -7.25 -5.28
C THR A 29 -25.12 -5.87 -4.92
N LYS A 30 -25.70 -4.83 -5.52
CA LYS A 30 -25.31 -3.43 -5.27
C LYS A 30 -25.21 -3.06 -3.78
N PRO A 31 -26.18 -3.39 -2.90
CA PRO A 31 -26.06 -3.05 -1.48
C PRO A 31 -24.89 -3.74 -0.77
N ILE A 32 -24.51 -4.95 -1.18
CA ILE A 32 -23.40 -5.70 -0.59
C ILE A 32 -22.07 -5.09 -1.06
N ILE A 33 -21.92 -4.91 -2.38
CA ILE A 33 -20.71 -4.31 -2.99
C ILE A 33 -20.47 -2.89 -2.47
N ASN A 34 -21.52 -2.05 -2.42
CA ASN A 34 -21.42 -0.72 -1.84
C ASN A 34 -20.97 -0.77 -0.37
N GLY A 35 -21.56 -1.69 0.40
CA GLY A 35 -21.23 -1.87 1.82
C GLY A 35 -19.77 -2.26 2.03
N TYR A 36 -19.25 -3.17 1.21
CA TYR A 36 -17.85 -3.60 1.25
C TYR A 36 -16.89 -2.44 0.96
N ILE A 37 -17.09 -1.71 -0.14
CA ILE A 37 -16.25 -0.55 -0.51
C ILE A 37 -16.22 0.48 0.62
N ILE A 38 -17.38 0.84 1.18
CA ILE A 38 -17.47 1.83 2.26
C ILE A 38 -16.74 1.35 3.51
N TRP A 39 -16.87 0.07 3.86
CA TRP A 39 -16.22 -0.52 5.01
C TRP A 39 -14.70 -0.48 4.87
N VAL A 40 -14.17 -0.93 3.73
CA VAL A 40 -12.74 -0.94 3.44
C VAL A 40 -12.17 0.49 3.44
N MET A 41 -12.83 1.44 2.75
CA MET A 41 -12.42 2.85 2.79
C MET A 41 -12.37 3.41 4.22
N LYS A 42 -13.30 3.00 5.09
CA LYS A 42 -13.31 3.43 6.49
C LYS A 42 -12.17 2.81 7.31
N ILE A 43 -11.77 1.57 7.01
CA ILE A 43 -10.58 0.96 7.61
C ILE A 43 -9.34 1.78 7.25
N TRP A 44 -9.14 2.06 5.96
CA TRP A 44 -7.98 2.83 5.49
C TRP A 44 -7.94 4.24 6.12
N GLN A 45 -9.09 4.89 6.25
CA GLN A 45 -9.20 6.18 6.91
C GLN A 45 -8.82 6.12 8.39
N ASN A 46 -9.35 5.13 9.14
CA ASN A 46 -9.07 4.99 10.57
C ASN A 46 -7.62 4.57 10.85
N SER A 47 -7.02 3.80 9.93
CA SER A 47 -5.62 3.37 9.99
C SER A 47 -4.66 4.38 9.37
N GLU A 48 -5.18 5.50 8.87
CA GLU A 48 -4.44 6.59 8.22
C GLU A 48 -3.52 6.13 7.08
N TYR A 49 -3.97 5.16 6.28
CA TYR A 49 -3.21 4.65 5.13
C TYR A 49 -2.99 5.74 4.08
N ARG A 50 -1.76 5.83 3.55
CA ARG A 50 -1.33 6.80 2.53
C ARG A 50 -0.26 6.20 1.64
N ASP A 51 -0.03 6.86 0.51
CA ASP A 51 1.05 6.54 -0.43
C ASP A 51 1.07 5.05 -0.78
N GLU A 52 2.23 4.39 -0.69
CA GLU A 52 2.42 2.96 -1.04
C GLU A 52 1.53 2.04 -0.21
N ALA A 53 1.41 2.27 1.10
CA ALA A 53 0.61 1.42 1.98
C ALA A 53 -0.88 1.41 1.60
N LEU A 54 -1.41 2.54 1.12
CA LEU A 54 -2.79 2.60 0.63
C LEU A 54 -2.95 1.88 -0.72
N ILE A 55 -1.92 1.87 -1.56
CA ILE A 55 -1.95 1.15 -2.84
C ILE A 55 -1.92 -0.35 -2.58
N GLU A 56 -1.00 -0.81 -1.72
CA GLU A 56 -0.89 -2.21 -1.32
C GLU A 56 -2.21 -2.70 -0.72
N ALA A 57 -2.80 -1.93 0.19
CA ALA A 57 -4.11 -2.27 0.76
C ALA A 57 -5.22 -2.33 -0.30
N PHE A 58 -5.27 -1.36 -1.23
CA PHE A 58 -6.22 -1.41 -2.34
C PHE A 58 -6.01 -2.66 -3.21
N GLN A 59 -4.77 -3.01 -3.54
CA GLN A 59 -4.46 -4.17 -4.36
C GLN A 59 -4.79 -5.49 -3.65
N GLU A 60 -4.61 -5.56 -2.33
CA GLU A 60 -4.95 -6.72 -1.51
C GLU A 60 -6.46 -6.89 -1.35
N ASP A 61 -7.16 -5.83 -0.91
CA ASP A 61 -8.60 -5.86 -0.63
C ASP A 61 -9.44 -6.11 -1.90
N PHE A 62 -8.94 -5.70 -3.06
CA PHE A 62 -9.63 -5.81 -4.35
C PHE A 62 -8.93 -6.74 -5.34
N ALA A 63 -7.99 -7.59 -4.89
CA ALA A 63 -7.11 -8.40 -5.76
C ALA A 63 -7.87 -9.23 -6.82
N GLU A 64 -9.01 -9.80 -6.44
CA GLU A 64 -9.81 -10.66 -7.30
C GLU A 64 -10.89 -9.90 -8.09
N TRP A 65 -11.06 -8.60 -7.83
CA TRP A 65 -12.13 -7.82 -8.44
C TRP A 65 -11.82 -7.49 -9.89
N THR A 66 -12.87 -7.51 -10.70
CA THR A 66 -12.83 -7.11 -12.11
C THR A 66 -13.68 -5.87 -12.34
N THR A 67 -13.55 -5.27 -13.53
CA THR A 67 -14.44 -4.19 -13.98
C THR A 67 -15.91 -4.55 -13.78
N GLN A 68 -16.31 -5.82 -14.00
CA GLN A 68 -17.70 -6.26 -13.83
C GLN A 68 -18.18 -6.19 -12.38
N VAL A 69 -17.31 -6.49 -11.41
CA VAL A 69 -17.64 -6.41 -9.98
C VAL A 69 -17.76 -4.94 -9.56
N PHE A 70 -16.83 -4.09 -10.02
CA PHE A 70 -16.92 -2.65 -9.76
C PHE A 70 -18.18 -2.02 -10.35
N ASP A 71 -18.60 -2.41 -11.55
CA ASP A 71 -19.78 -1.86 -12.23
C ASP A 71 -21.11 -2.10 -11.50
N ILE A 72 -21.14 -3.04 -10.55
CA ILE A 72 -22.31 -3.28 -9.69
C ILE A 72 -22.49 -2.13 -8.68
N ALA A 73 -21.40 -1.50 -8.25
CA ALA A 73 -21.42 -0.43 -7.27
C ALA A 73 -22.10 0.84 -7.81
N ASP A 74 -22.50 1.74 -6.90
CA ASP A 74 -22.96 3.04 -7.33
C ASP A 74 -21.82 3.87 -7.95
N ARG A 75 -22.10 4.44 -9.13
CA ARG A 75 -21.12 5.25 -9.88
C ARG A 75 -20.49 6.37 -9.05
N LEU A 76 -21.28 7.01 -8.17
CA LEU A 76 -20.78 8.07 -7.29
C LEU A 76 -19.88 7.52 -6.18
N LEU A 77 -20.12 6.30 -5.70
CA LEU A 77 -19.25 5.63 -4.74
C LEU A 77 -17.91 5.25 -5.38
N LEU A 78 -17.91 4.77 -6.62
CA LEU A 78 -16.66 4.53 -7.37
C LEU A 78 -15.89 5.83 -7.61
N GLN A 79 -16.60 6.94 -7.83
CA GLN A 79 -15.99 8.26 -7.90
C GLN A 79 -15.35 8.66 -6.56
N ASP A 80 -16.04 8.46 -5.45
CA ASP A 80 -15.52 8.75 -4.10
C ASP A 80 -14.28 7.89 -3.79
N LEU A 81 -14.31 6.60 -4.12
CA LEU A 81 -13.17 5.69 -3.97
C LEU A 81 -11.96 6.16 -4.78
N ARG A 82 -12.17 6.48 -6.07
CA ARG A 82 -11.10 6.98 -6.94
C ARG A 82 -10.53 8.31 -6.42
N ASP A 83 -11.40 9.24 -6.01
CA ASP A 83 -10.97 10.55 -5.53
C ASP A 83 -10.24 10.41 -4.18
N TYR A 84 -10.64 9.45 -3.32
CA TYR A 84 -9.91 9.10 -2.10
C TYR A 84 -8.50 8.59 -2.43
N LEU A 85 -8.38 7.58 -3.29
CA LEU A 85 -7.08 7.07 -3.73
C LEU A 85 -6.21 8.20 -4.31
N ARG A 86 -6.75 9.05 -5.17
CA ARG A 86 -5.99 10.15 -5.78
C ARG A 86 -5.52 11.23 -4.79
N HIS A 87 -6.22 11.43 -3.67
CA HIS A 87 -5.84 12.43 -2.67
C HIS A 87 -4.77 11.93 -1.69
N TYR A 88 -4.78 10.63 -1.40
CA TYR A 88 -3.95 10.02 -0.34
C TYR A 88 -2.87 9.10 -0.87
N SER A 89 -3.11 8.47 -2.01
CA SER A 89 -2.16 7.70 -2.77
C SER A 89 -1.97 8.33 -4.15
N PHE A 90 -1.24 7.60 -4.95
CA PHE A 90 -0.63 7.94 -6.21
C PHE A 90 -1.52 8.61 -7.29
N PHE A 91 -0.89 9.28 -8.26
CA PHE A 91 -1.57 9.95 -9.37
C PHE A 91 -2.30 8.97 -10.30
N ILE A 92 -3.62 9.07 -10.34
CA ILE A 92 -4.43 8.36 -11.34
C ILE A 92 -4.58 9.24 -12.58
N ASP A 93 -4.14 8.70 -13.71
CA ASP A 93 -4.19 9.34 -15.02
C ASP A 93 -5.65 9.46 -15.50
N SER A 94 -6.33 10.52 -15.05
CA SER A 94 -7.76 10.73 -15.30
C SER A 94 -7.98 11.28 -16.71
N LYS A 95 -8.03 10.38 -17.69
CA LYS A 95 -8.47 10.73 -19.04
C LYS A 95 -9.99 10.90 -19.07
N ALA A 96 -10.45 12.02 -19.62
CA ALA A 96 -11.87 12.27 -19.83
C ALA A 96 -12.48 11.16 -20.70
N GLY A 97 -13.65 10.65 -20.30
CA GLY A 97 -14.38 9.62 -21.04
C GLY A 97 -14.04 8.17 -20.68
N VAL A 98 -13.08 7.93 -19.78
CA VAL A 98 -12.81 6.58 -19.25
C VAL A 98 -13.72 6.30 -18.06
N ARG A 99 -14.29 5.09 -17.99
CA ARG A 99 -15.16 4.69 -16.90
C ARG A 99 -14.37 4.45 -15.61
N TYR A 100 -15.02 4.59 -14.45
CA TYR A 100 -14.36 4.51 -13.14
C TYR A 100 -13.91 3.09 -12.79
N ASP A 101 -14.78 2.13 -13.04
CA ASP A 101 -14.55 0.69 -12.96
C ASP A 101 -13.30 0.26 -13.74
N GLU A 102 -13.17 0.70 -15.00
CA GLU A 102 -11.99 0.40 -15.83
C GLU A 102 -10.71 1.05 -15.30
N GLN A 103 -10.81 2.23 -14.66
CA GLN A 103 -9.65 2.89 -14.03
C GLN A 103 -9.18 2.12 -12.80
N LEU A 104 -10.13 1.65 -11.98
CA LEU A 104 -9.84 0.93 -10.74
C LEU A 104 -9.25 -0.46 -11.02
N GLU A 105 -9.77 -1.20 -11.99
CA GLU A 105 -9.20 -2.51 -12.37
C GLU A 105 -7.76 -2.37 -12.88
N LYS A 106 -7.47 -1.37 -13.71
CA LYS A 106 -6.09 -1.12 -14.17
C LYS A 106 -5.14 -0.88 -13.01
N PHE A 107 -5.62 -0.20 -11.97
CA PHE A 107 -4.84 0.11 -10.78
C PHE A 107 -4.45 -1.13 -9.98
N LEU A 108 -5.26 -2.19 -10.02
CA LEU A 108 -4.92 -3.48 -9.39
C LEU A 108 -3.63 -4.10 -9.96
N THR A 109 -3.35 -3.83 -11.24
CA THR A 109 -2.20 -4.40 -11.95
C THR A 109 -1.00 -3.45 -12.05
N GLN A 110 -1.14 -2.21 -11.56
CA GLN A 110 -0.12 -1.19 -11.72
C GLN A 110 1.04 -1.41 -10.73
N GLU A 111 2.28 -1.39 -11.23
CA GLU A 111 3.45 -1.43 -10.35
C GLU A 111 3.49 -0.19 -9.44
N ILE A 112 3.74 -0.40 -8.15
CA ILE A 112 3.73 0.61 -7.07
C ILE A 112 4.80 1.72 -7.27
N LYS A 113 5.73 1.52 -8.21
CA LYS A 113 6.89 2.39 -8.39
C LYS A 113 6.60 3.52 -9.37
N HIS A 114 5.94 4.59 -8.93
CA HIS A 114 6.07 5.87 -9.65
C HIS A 114 6.28 7.08 -8.78
N ASN A 115 7.10 7.94 -9.37
CA ASN A 115 7.55 9.17 -8.80
C ASN A 115 6.67 10.28 -9.34
N TRP A 116 6.06 11.04 -8.43
CA TRP A 116 5.27 12.21 -8.78
C TRP A 116 6.10 13.21 -9.59
N THR A 117 5.57 13.62 -10.73
CA THR A 117 6.08 14.76 -11.48
C THR A 117 5.47 16.06 -10.93
N GLU A 118 6.17 17.18 -11.08
CA GLU A 118 5.67 18.50 -10.63
C GLU A 118 4.31 18.85 -11.25
N GLN A 119 4.09 18.45 -12.50
CA GLN A 119 2.83 18.67 -13.22
C GLN A 119 1.66 17.90 -12.60
N GLU A 120 1.91 16.66 -12.16
CA GLU A 120 0.90 15.82 -11.50
C GLU A 120 0.54 16.38 -10.12
N ILE A 121 1.55 16.81 -9.35
CA ILE A 121 1.35 17.46 -8.05
C ILE A 121 0.50 18.72 -8.23
N GLU A 122 0.82 19.56 -9.22
CA GLU A 122 0.03 20.74 -9.53
C GLU A 122 -1.41 20.37 -9.94
N HIS A 123 -1.58 19.34 -10.75
CA HIS A 123 -2.90 18.89 -11.22
C HIS A 123 -3.79 18.36 -10.08
N VAL A 124 -3.22 17.64 -9.11
CA VAL A 124 -3.96 17.16 -7.93
C VAL A 124 -4.26 18.31 -6.97
N THR A 125 -3.27 19.15 -6.68
CA THR A 125 -3.42 20.30 -5.77
C THR A 125 -4.46 21.31 -6.27
N LYS A 126 -4.58 21.53 -7.59
CA LYS A 126 -5.61 22.40 -8.18
C LYS A 126 -7.04 21.88 -7.98
N ARG A 127 -7.22 20.57 -7.75
CA ARG A 127 -8.54 19.93 -7.64
C ARG A 127 -8.98 19.69 -6.19
N GLY A 128 -8.08 19.82 -5.22
CA GLY A 128 -8.41 19.57 -3.82
C GLY A 128 -7.19 19.41 -2.92
N ALA A 129 -7.40 18.79 -1.75
CA ALA A 129 -6.34 18.50 -0.81
C ALA A 129 -5.42 17.39 -1.35
N PHE A 130 -4.11 17.62 -1.27
CA PHE A 130 -3.09 16.64 -1.63
C PHE A 130 -2.34 16.20 -0.37
N ASN A 131 -2.67 15.02 0.15
CA ASN A 131 -2.24 14.55 1.47
C ASN A 131 -1.08 13.54 1.43
N SER A 132 -0.51 13.32 0.25
CA SER A 132 0.67 12.49 0.02
C SER A 132 1.93 13.13 0.59
N ARG A 133 2.91 12.30 0.98
CA ARG A 133 4.25 12.75 1.41
C ARG A 133 5.03 13.52 0.34
N PHE A 134 4.64 13.40 -0.93
CA PHE A 134 5.24 14.12 -2.05
C PHE A 134 4.70 15.55 -2.23
N ASN A 135 3.79 15.99 -1.35
CA ASN A 135 3.34 17.38 -1.33
C ASN A 135 4.43 18.29 -0.76
N ILE A 136 5.15 18.99 -1.65
CA ILE A 136 6.22 19.96 -1.30
C ILE A 136 5.70 21.11 -0.42
N LYS A 137 4.40 21.42 -0.46
CA LYS A 137 3.78 22.49 0.36
C LYS A 137 3.36 22.03 1.75
N ASN A 138 3.43 20.73 2.05
CA ASN A 138 3.15 20.23 3.38
C ASN A 138 4.45 20.39 4.19
N GLU A 139 4.43 21.18 5.27
CA GLU A 139 5.60 21.59 6.06
C GLU A 139 6.43 20.43 6.67
N TYR A 140 6.05 19.18 6.41
CA TYR A 140 6.72 17.95 6.85
C TYR A 140 7.51 17.21 5.74
N SER A 141 7.52 17.67 4.48
CA SER A 141 8.21 16.97 3.36
C SER A 141 9.74 17.11 3.36
N SER A 142 10.34 17.81 4.33
CA SER A 142 11.78 18.10 4.35
C SER A 142 12.63 17.00 4.98
N GLN A 143 12.37 15.71 4.70
CA GLN A 143 13.32 14.63 5.01
C GLN A 143 13.24 13.51 3.96
N SER A 144 13.78 13.76 2.76
CA SER A 144 14.32 12.70 1.90
C SER A 144 15.84 12.81 1.91
N PRO A 145 16.59 11.70 2.04
CA PRO A 145 18.05 11.75 2.03
C PRO A 145 18.53 12.15 0.64
N GLU A 146 19.23 13.28 0.56
CA GLU A 146 19.94 13.69 -0.63
C GLU A 146 20.96 12.61 -1.03
N LYS A 147 20.84 12.23 -2.29
CA LYS A 147 21.73 11.33 -3.03
C LYS A 147 23.12 11.96 -3.16
N ASN A 148 24.02 11.68 -2.24
CA ASN A 148 25.44 11.96 -2.44
C ASN A 148 26.03 10.91 -3.40
N THR A 149 26.13 11.27 -4.68
CA THR A 149 27.00 10.59 -5.64
C THR A 149 28.36 11.25 -5.57
N GLU A 150 29.26 10.75 -4.74
CA GLU A 150 30.68 11.11 -4.81
C GLU A 150 31.46 9.94 -5.41
N LYS A 151 32.04 10.21 -6.59
CA LYS A 151 32.88 9.32 -7.36
C LYS A 151 34.19 9.08 -6.59
N GLN A 152 34.59 7.83 -6.41
CA GLN A 152 35.99 7.51 -6.12
C GLN A 152 36.58 6.79 -7.32
N ASP A 153 37.53 7.48 -7.95
CA ASP A 153 38.38 6.95 -9.00
C ASP A 153 39.27 5.81 -8.47
N GLU A 154 39.49 4.85 -9.35
CA GLU A 154 40.39 3.71 -9.19
C GLU A 154 41.84 4.14 -8.93
N GLN A 155 42.49 3.48 -7.97
CA GLN A 155 43.88 3.08 -8.11
C GLN A 155 44.23 1.90 -7.19
N LEU A 156 44.35 0.71 -7.77
CA LEU A 156 45.04 -0.43 -7.16
C LEU A 156 46.56 -0.21 -7.23
N PRO A 157 47.32 -0.71 -6.23
CA PRO A 157 48.36 -1.66 -6.60
C PRO A 157 48.52 -2.84 -5.61
N VAL A 158 48.45 -4.04 -6.19
CA VAL A 158 49.37 -5.20 -6.10
C VAL A 158 50.10 -5.48 -4.77
N MET A 159 49.78 -6.63 -4.15
CA MET A 159 50.55 -7.34 -3.10
C MET A 159 51.71 -8.17 -3.67
N PRO A 160 52.81 -8.44 -2.91
CA PRO A 160 52.91 -9.64 -2.04
C PRO A 160 53.76 -9.39 -0.77
N ASP A 161 54.05 -10.29 0.16
CA ASP A 161 53.43 -11.42 0.85
C ASP A 161 54.45 -11.78 1.98
N MET A 162 54.02 -12.55 2.99
CA MET A 162 54.86 -13.38 3.90
C MET A 162 55.48 -12.85 5.22
N LEU A 163 54.92 -13.44 6.30
CA LEU A 163 55.56 -14.25 7.37
C LEU A 163 56.10 -13.62 8.69
N THR A 164 55.37 -14.04 9.75
CA THR A 164 55.80 -14.55 11.07
C THR A 164 56.30 -13.60 12.16
N SER A 165 55.60 -13.58 13.30
CA SER A 165 56.08 -14.23 14.54
C SER A 165 55.00 -14.26 15.63
N LYS A 166 55.12 -15.27 16.49
CA LYS A 166 54.21 -15.74 17.54
C LYS A 166 54.34 -14.96 18.86
N VAL A 167 53.24 -14.79 19.60
CA VAL A 167 53.13 -14.89 21.08
C VAL A 167 51.66 -15.26 21.37
N SER A 168 51.27 -16.48 21.74
CA SER A 168 51.43 -17.27 22.98
C SER A 168 50.60 -16.82 24.19
N ALA A 169 49.76 -17.78 24.62
CA ALA A 169 49.11 -18.01 25.92
C ALA A 169 47.80 -17.25 26.26
N LYS A 170 46.75 -17.82 26.90
CA LYS A 170 46.18 -19.17 27.15
C LYS A 170 45.32 -19.05 28.43
N SER A 171 44.00 -19.24 28.33
CA SER A 171 43.12 -19.82 29.39
C SER A 171 41.66 -19.51 29.08
N ARG A 172 40.64 -20.32 29.38
CA ARG A 172 40.44 -21.75 29.62
C ARG A 172 38.90 -21.90 29.75
N PHE A 173 38.35 -22.98 29.19
CA PHE A 173 37.12 -23.66 29.61
C PHE A 173 35.71 -23.14 29.21
N PHE A 174 35.05 -23.98 28.41
CA PHE A 174 33.61 -24.16 28.07
C PHE A 174 32.85 -24.89 29.21
N PRO A 175 31.58 -25.37 29.08
CA PRO A 175 30.45 -25.06 28.19
C PRO A 175 29.11 -24.89 28.97
N GLY A 176 28.00 -24.64 28.26
CA GLY A 176 26.65 -24.83 28.81
C GLY A 176 25.53 -24.66 27.79
N ASP A 177 25.21 -25.75 27.08
CA ASP A 177 23.97 -25.97 26.33
C ASP A 177 22.72 -25.92 27.22
N CYS A 178 21.60 -25.45 26.66
CA CYS A 178 20.20 -25.82 26.98
C CYS A 178 19.31 -25.16 25.90
N SER A 179 18.30 -25.76 25.28
CA SER A 179 17.74 -27.11 25.33
C SER A 179 16.65 -27.16 24.25
N ASP A 180 16.67 -28.18 23.39
CA ASP A 180 15.55 -28.60 22.55
C ASP A 180 14.54 -29.40 23.38
N THR A 181 13.25 -29.08 23.26
CA THR A 181 12.15 -29.96 23.71
C THR A 181 11.00 -29.92 22.71
N LEU A 182 11.02 -30.89 21.79
CA LEU A 182 9.85 -31.36 21.05
C LEU A 182 9.33 -32.62 21.74
N TYR A 183 8.13 -32.55 22.33
CA TYR A 183 7.35 -33.75 22.65
C TYR A 183 6.29 -33.98 21.58
N ARG A 184 6.36 -35.16 20.98
CA ARG A 184 5.44 -35.72 20.00
C ARG A 184 4.58 -36.77 20.71
N LEU A 185 3.26 -36.61 20.53
CA LEU A 185 2.12 -37.51 20.68
C LEU A 185 2.37 -38.97 21.13
N GLY A 186 1.60 -39.35 22.15
CA GLY A 186 1.18 -40.72 22.49
C GLY A 186 -0.19 -40.66 23.15
#